data_AF-A0A0J9S3E0-F1
#
_entry.id   AF-A0A0J9S3E0-F1
#
_cell.length_a   1.000
_cell.length_b   1.000
_cell.length_c   1.000
_cell.angle_alpha   90.00
_cell.angle_beta   90.00
_cell.angle_gamma   90.00
#
_symmetry.space_group_name_H-M   'P 1'
#
loop_
_entity.id
_entity.type
_entity.pdbx_description
1 polymer ?
#
loop_
_entity_poly.entity_id
_entity_poly.type
_entity_poly.pdbx_seq_one_letter_code
_entity_poly.pdbx_strand_id
1 'polypeptide(L)'
;MRKLHSSTSQSIGNIPFVHKLLDVGYRINETLKSKHCRFKYYRDYSFEELKEMKELHDFFKIYNDIDNKNTTIGSENSNYCKYISHIYDLYKKYIKNCCEYYYNEKHYNDNCSDYFNCDKKYDPNNLLIKLDCSSKLSDEESKKVYDVATIDRLAKLMTEKSEEQSKLLSNLMTAKSKVQTESLDELVTVKPQEQSELIFKDRNVLITSENLISALLNDPFYVAMLGFFGLLGVFFTLFCFYKFTPLGSNFRKKSSGNEIIKNNYNQKGRKKILYENSESKNTNLKNRPYKLAYQSS
;
A
#
# COMPACT_ATOMS: atom_id res chain seq x y z
N MET A 1 -21.69 37.23 -11.18
CA MET A 1 -20.93 36.02 -10.82
C MET A 1 -20.06 35.64 -12.01
N ARG A 2 -18.75 35.79 -11.90
CA ARG A 2 -17.81 35.51 -12.99
C ARG A 2 -17.71 33.98 -13.12
N LYS A 3 -18.10 33.42 -14.27
CA LYS A 3 -17.85 32.01 -14.60
C LYS A 3 -16.35 31.75 -14.40
N LEU A 4 -15.97 30.79 -13.55
CA LEU A 4 -14.62 30.24 -13.61
C LEU A 4 -14.49 29.60 -15.00
N HIS A 5 -13.56 30.13 -15.79
CA HIS A 5 -13.29 29.61 -17.12
C HIS A 5 -12.86 28.15 -16.98
N SER A 6 -13.53 27.29 -17.75
CA SER A 6 -13.34 25.86 -17.75
C SER A 6 -11.95 25.49 -18.28
N SER A 7 -11.04 25.22 -17.37
CA SER A 7 -10.01 24.20 -17.58
C SER A 7 -10.13 23.22 -16.42
N THR A 8 -11.10 22.31 -16.51
CA THR A 8 -11.33 21.22 -15.54
C THR A 8 -10.09 20.34 -15.33
N SER A 9 -9.10 20.44 -16.22
CA SER A 9 -7.81 19.73 -16.18
C SER A 9 -6.66 20.54 -15.54
N GLN A 10 -6.82 21.82 -15.25
CA GLN A 10 -5.71 22.63 -14.76
C GLN A 10 -5.63 22.53 -13.23
N SER A 11 -4.42 22.30 -12.70
CA SER A 11 -4.21 22.27 -11.25
C SER A 11 -4.66 23.58 -10.61
N ILE A 12 -5.30 23.50 -9.44
CA ILE A 12 -5.86 24.68 -8.78
C ILE A 12 -4.79 25.70 -8.43
N GLY A 13 -3.54 25.25 -8.21
CA GLY A 13 -2.39 26.10 -7.95
C GLY A 13 -2.01 27.00 -9.14
N ASN A 14 -2.42 26.66 -10.35
CA ASN A 14 -2.16 27.48 -11.54
C ASN A 14 -3.18 28.62 -11.71
N ILE A 15 -4.29 28.61 -10.96
CA ILE A 15 -5.29 29.67 -11.01
C ILE A 15 -4.75 30.86 -10.21
N PRO A 16 -4.50 32.04 -10.81
CA PRO A 16 -3.75 33.12 -10.16
C PRO A 16 -4.32 33.56 -8.81
N PHE A 17 -5.64 33.60 -8.69
CA PHE A 17 -6.31 33.94 -7.43
C PHE A 17 -6.15 32.84 -6.37
N VAL A 18 -6.33 31.57 -6.73
CA VAL A 18 -6.20 30.43 -5.81
C VAL A 18 -4.75 30.31 -5.35
N HIS A 19 -3.78 30.47 -6.26
CA HIS A 19 -2.36 30.51 -5.94
C HIS A 19 -2.06 31.52 -4.84
N LYS A 20 -2.52 32.78 -5.01
CA LYS A 20 -2.32 33.83 -4.01
C LYS A 20 -2.95 33.47 -2.66
N LEU A 21 -4.15 32.89 -2.66
CA LEU A 21 -4.83 32.47 -1.44
C LEU A 21 -4.04 31.39 -0.69
N LEU A 22 -3.59 30.36 -1.42
CA LEU A 22 -2.80 29.27 -0.84
C LEU A 22 -1.45 29.77 -0.32
N ASP A 23 -0.80 30.71 -1.03
CA ASP A 23 0.44 31.34 -0.58
C ASP A 23 0.26 32.14 0.72
N VAL A 24 -0.82 32.92 0.83
CA VAL A 24 -1.15 33.63 2.08
C VAL A 24 -1.39 32.66 3.22
N GLY A 25 -2.17 31.60 2.98
CA GLY A 25 -2.40 30.54 3.98
C GLY A 25 -1.09 29.90 4.45
N TYR A 26 -0.20 29.58 3.51
CA TYR A 26 1.13 29.02 3.80
C TYR A 26 1.95 29.97 4.68
N ARG A 27 2.03 31.26 4.33
CA ARG A 27 2.77 32.26 5.10
C ARG A 27 2.24 32.43 6.52
N ILE A 28 0.91 32.47 6.68
CA ILE A 28 0.28 32.55 8.01
C ILE A 28 0.68 31.32 8.83
N ASN A 29 0.57 30.13 8.23
CA ASN A 29 0.88 28.88 8.91
C ASN A 29 2.34 28.77 9.36
N GLU A 30 3.29 29.25 8.56
CA GLU A 30 4.71 29.31 8.92
C GLU A 30 4.99 30.33 10.03
N THR A 31 4.25 31.43 10.05
CA THR A 31 4.42 32.50 11.04
C THR A 31 3.92 32.07 12.44
N LEU A 32 2.88 31.25 12.50
CA LEU A 32 2.24 30.79 13.74
C LEU A 32 3.01 29.68 14.48
N LYS A 33 4.36 29.69 14.45
CA LYS A 33 5.37 28.69 14.89
C LYS A 33 5.04 27.75 16.08
N SER A 34 4.14 28.11 16.99
CA SER A 34 3.71 27.27 18.13
C SER A 34 2.47 26.40 17.87
N LYS A 35 1.69 26.68 16.81
CA LYS A 35 0.48 25.94 16.38
C LYS A 35 0.43 25.81 14.86
N HIS A 36 1.47 25.20 14.28
CA HIS A 36 1.44 24.86 12.86
C HIS A 36 0.22 23.98 12.58
N CYS A 37 -0.78 24.52 11.88
CA CYS A 37 -1.79 23.71 11.25
C CYS A 37 -1.06 22.96 10.14
N ARG A 38 -0.79 21.66 10.33
CA ARG A 38 -0.21 20.83 9.26
C ARG A 38 -1.27 20.57 8.21
N PHE A 39 -1.58 21.59 7.41
CA PHE A 39 -2.47 21.48 6.28
C PHE A 39 -1.64 21.22 5.02
N LYS A 40 -1.94 20.15 4.30
CA LYS A 40 -1.31 19.87 3.00
C LYS A 40 -1.88 20.81 1.95
N TYR A 41 -1.01 21.59 1.31
CA TYR A 41 -1.40 22.48 0.22
C TYR A 41 -1.45 21.71 -1.09
N TYR A 42 -2.65 21.26 -1.47
CA TYR A 42 -2.92 20.50 -2.69
C TYR A 42 -2.92 21.39 -3.95
N ARG A 43 -1.76 22.00 -4.27
CA ARG A 43 -1.62 22.89 -5.43
C ARG A 43 -1.74 22.16 -6.77
N ASP A 44 -1.32 20.91 -6.81
CA ASP A 44 -1.14 20.16 -8.05
C ASP A 44 -2.40 19.40 -8.49
N TYR A 45 -3.46 19.47 -7.69
CA TYR A 45 -4.72 18.79 -7.96
C TYR A 45 -5.69 19.70 -8.72
N SER A 46 -6.47 19.12 -9.60
CA SER A 46 -7.61 19.76 -10.25
C SER A 46 -8.79 19.95 -9.29
N PHE A 47 -9.75 20.79 -9.67
CA PHE A 47 -11.00 20.92 -8.91
C PHE A 47 -11.79 19.62 -8.83
N GLU A 48 -11.74 18.78 -9.87
CA GLU A 48 -12.45 17.49 -9.86
C GLU A 48 -11.82 16.53 -8.86
N GLU A 49 -10.48 16.43 -8.83
CA GLU A 49 -9.79 15.59 -7.84
C GLU A 49 -10.07 16.04 -6.41
N LEU A 50 -10.09 17.36 -6.15
CA LEU A 50 -10.44 17.87 -4.83
C LEU A 50 -11.89 17.56 -4.42
N LYS A 51 -12.81 17.53 -5.39
CA LYS A 51 -14.19 17.13 -5.18
C LYS A 51 -14.27 15.64 -4.84
N GLU A 52 -13.62 14.77 -5.61
CA GLU A 52 -13.54 13.33 -5.35
C GLU A 52 -12.94 13.03 -3.96
N MET A 53 -11.83 13.70 -3.59
CA MET A 53 -11.22 13.59 -2.25
C MET A 53 -12.20 13.98 -1.15
N LYS A 54 -12.94 15.08 -1.32
CA LYS A 54 -13.95 15.51 -0.35
C LYS A 54 -15.05 14.46 -0.18
N GLU A 55 -15.51 13.85 -1.28
CA GLU A 55 -16.54 12.81 -1.24
C GLU A 55 -16.07 11.57 -0.49
N LEU A 56 -14.83 11.12 -0.73
CA LEU A 56 -14.18 10.05 0.03
C LEU A 56 -14.07 10.39 1.52
N HIS A 57 -13.55 11.57 1.86
CA HIS A 57 -13.43 12.03 3.25
C HIS A 57 -14.79 12.05 3.96
N ASP A 58 -15.82 12.57 3.28
CA ASP A 58 -17.16 12.68 3.85
C ASP A 58 -17.79 11.30 4.04
N PHE A 59 -17.57 10.36 3.10
CA PHE A 59 -17.97 8.96 3.24
C PHE A 59 -17.35 8.30 4.47
N PHE A 60 -16.03 8.36 4.63
CA PHE A 60 -15.36 7.71 5.77
C PHE A 60 -15.82 8.28 7.11
N LYS A 61 -16.14 9.59 7.17
CA LYS A 61 -16.72 10.21 8.37
C LYS A 61 -18.10 9.69 8.74
N ILE A 62 -18.91 9.28 7.76
CA ILE A 62 -20.28 8.79 8.00
C ILE A 62 -20.38 7.27 7.92
N TYR A 63 -19.30 6.56 7.62
CA TYR A 63 -19.30 5.11 7.39
C TYR A 63 -19.99 4.35 8.52
N ASN A 64 -19.57 4.56 9.77
CA ASN A 64 -20.12 3.86 10.93
C ASN A 64 -21.62 4.16 11.12
N ASP A 65 -22.10 5.34 10.74
CA ASP A 65 -23.53 5.64 10.78
C ASP A 65 -24.32 4.85 9.74
N ILE A 66 -23.72 4.60 8.57
CA ILE A 66 -24.34 3.80 7.50
C ILE A 66 -24.31 2.33 7.94
N ASP A 67 -23.17 1.86 8.44
CA ASP A 67 -22.98 0.47 8.88
C ASP A 67 -23.92 0.10 10.05
N ASN A 68 -24.13 1.01 11.00
CA ASN A 68 -24.99 0.74 12.16
C ASN A 68 -26.51 0.83 11.88
N LYS A 69 -26.93 1.22 10.68
CA LYS A 69 -28.37 1.22 10.36
C LYS A 69 -28.83 -0.21 10.14
N ASN A 70 -29.78 -0.67 10.98
CA ASN A 70 -30.47 -1.94 10.79
C ASN A 70 -31.18 -1.92 9.42
N THR A 71 -30.86 -2.91 8.60
CA THR A 71 -31.31 -3.12 7.22
C THR A 71 -32.80 -3.44 7.16
N THR A 72 -33.65 -2.43 7.26
CA THR A 72 -35.05 -2.52 6.81
C THR A 72 -35.24 -2.04 5.37
N ILE A 73 -34.17 -1.56 4.72
CA ILE A 73 -34.20 -1.04 3.34
C ILE A 73 -33.51 -2.06 2.43
N GLY A 74 -34.11 -3.25 2.31
CA GLY A 74 -33.74 -4.24 1.31
C GLY A 74 -34.39 -3.91 -0.03
N SER A 75 -33.98 -2.81 -0.66
CA SER A 75 -34.33 -2.59 -2.06
C SER A 75 -33.10 -2.23 -2.88
N GLU A 76 -32.88 -3.03 -3.92
CA GLU A 76 -31.85 -2.91 -4.96
C GLU A 76 -31.80 -1.51 -5.63
N ASN A 77 -32.80 -0.68 -5.37
CA ASN A 77 -32.97 0.67 -5.92
C ASN A 77 -32.78 1.80 -4.90
N SER A 78 -32.25 1.50 -3.71
CA SER A 78 -31.99 2.53 -2.73
C SER A 78 -30.92 3.51 -3.25
N ASN A 79 -31.17 4.80 -3.06
CA ASN A 79 -30.20 5.86 -3.32
C ASN A 79 -28.85 5.61 -2.60
N TYR A 80 -28.86 4.81 -1.54
CA TYR A 80 -27.66 4.35 -0.84
C TYR A 80 -26.77 3.45 -1.69
N CYS A 81 -27.32 2.45 -2.38
CA CYS A 81 -26.52 1.59 -3.26
C CYS A 81 -25.81 2.44 -4.31
N LYS A 82 -26.53 3.31 -5.03
CA LYS A 82 -25.93 4.20 -6.04
C LYS A 82 -24.80 5.07 -5.48
N TYR A 83 -25.03 5.66 -4.30
CA TYR A 83 -24.02 6.47 -3.63
C TYR A 83 -22.78 5.66 -3.24
N ILE A 84 -22.97 4.50 -2.61
CA ILE A 84 -21.86 3.65 -2.17
C ILE A 84 -21.09 3.08 -3.36
N SER A 85 -21.78 2.68 -4.44
CA SER A 85 -21.14 2.23 -5.68
C SER A 85 -20.24 3.32 -6.26
N HIS A 86 -20.75 4.56 -6.31
CA HIS A 86 -19.95 5.70 -6.77
C HIS A 86 -18.70 5.92 -5.91
N ILE A 87 -18.86 5.90 -4.58
CA ILE A 87 -17.73 5.98 -3.66
C ILE A 87 -16.76 4.82 -3.85
N TYR A 88 -17.24 3.61 -4.14
CA TYR A 88 -16.38 2.46 -4.35
C TYR A 88 -15.54 2.59 -5.62
N ASP A 89 -16.07 3.21 -6.67
CA ASP A 89 -15.30 3.54 -7.86
C ASP A 89 -14.16 4.53 -7.55
N LEU A 90 -14.45 5.57 -6.75
CA LEU A 90 -13.42 6.47 -6.25
C LEU A 90 -12.42 5.73 -5.34
N TYR A 91 -12.89 4.82 -4.49
CA TYR A 91 -12.04 4.02 -3.61
C TYR A 91 -11.01 3.22 -4.41
N LYS A 92 -11.45 2.50 -5.44
CA LYS A 92 -10.58 1.74 -6.36
C LYS A 92 -9.58 2.64 -7.10
N LYS A 93 -9.99 3.86 -7.49
CA LYS A 93 -9.12 4.83 -8.16
C LYS A 93 -7.96 5.28 -7.27
N TYR A 94 -8.23 5.54 -5.99
CA TYR A 94 -7.27 6.15 -5.06
C TYR A 94 -6.46 5.15 -4.25
N ILE A 95 -6.95 3.92 -4.03
CA ILE A 95 -6.31 2.94 -3.15
C ILE A 95 -4.83 2.68 -3.49
N LYS A 96 -4.49 2.59 -4.78
CA LYS A 96 -3.12 2.31 -5.25
C LYS A 96 -2.12 3.35 -4.79
N ASN A 97 -2.51 4.63 -4.79
CA ASN A 97 -1.61 5.74 -4.46
C ASN A 97 -1.66 6.10 -2.97
N CYS A 98 -2.75 5.72 -2.30
CA CYS A 98 -3.00 6.07 -0.91
C CYS A 98 -2.59 4.99 0.09
N CYS A 99 -2.63 3.72 -0.31
CA CYS A 99 -2.39 2.60 0.58
C CYS A 99 -1.20 1.78 0.11
N GLU A 100 -0.36 1.39 1.06
CA GLU A 100 0.74 0.46 0.84
C GLU A 100 0.52 -0.73 1.76
N TYR A 101 0.20 -1.88 1.17
CA TYR A 101 0.05 -3.13 1.90
C TYR A 101 1.29 -4.01 1.72
N TYR A 102 1.52 -4.84 2.73
CA TYR A 102 2.49 -5.91 2.69
C TYR A 102 1.78 -7.23 2.95
N TYR A 103 2.17 -8.28 2.24
CA TYR A 103 1.41 -9.52 2.25
C TYR A 103 1.39 -10.17 3.64
N ASN A 104 2.54 -10.18 4.33
CA ASN A 104 2.69 -10.87 5.61
C ASN A 104 2.52 -9.95 6.83
N GLU A 105 2.28 -8.65 6.62
CA GLU A 105 2.12 -7.69 7.70
C GLU A 105 0.65 -7.27 7.83
N LYS A 106 0.21 -7.10 9.07
CA LYS A 106 -1.08 -6.45 9.36
C LYS A 106 -1.00 -4.93 9.26
N HIS A 107 0.22 -4.40 9.16
CA HIS A 107 0.47 -2.98 9.01
C HIS A 107 0.36 -2.58 7.54
N TYR A 108 -0.19 -1.38 7.34
CA TYR A 108 -0.27 -0.70 6.07
C TYR A 108 0.18 0.74 6.28
N ASN A 109 0.74 1.37 5.24
CA ASN A 109 0.99 2.81 5.26
C ASN A 109 -0.18 3.54 4.62
N ASP A 110 -0.56 4.67 5.22
CA ASP A 110 -1.58 5.57 4.72
C ASP A 110 -0.96 6.91 4.32
N ASN A 111 -0.87 7.13 3.01
CA ASN A 111 -0.31 8.32 2.41
C ASN A 111 -1.34 9.47 2.29
N CYS A 112 -2.62 9.16 2.44
CA CYS A 112 -3.76 10.03 2.13
C CYS A 112 -4.72 10.21 3.32
N SER A 113 -4.24 10.05 4.55
CA SER A 113 -5.04 10.05 5.79
C SER A 113 -5.96 11.26 6.02
N ASP A 114 -5.75 12.35 5.27
CA ASP A 114 -6.61 13.53 5.26
C ASP A 114 -8.00 13.26 4.63
N TYR A 115 -8.10 12.29 3.72
CA TYR A 115 -9.33 12.00 2.98
C TYR A 115 -9.60 10.54 2.65
N PHE A 116 -8.60 9.67 2.77
CA PHE A 116 -8.71 8.23 2.50
C PHE A 116 -8.52 7.42 3.78
N ASN A 117 -9.04 6.20 3.81
CA ASN A 117 -8.78 5.25 4.89
C ASN A 117 -8.41 3.88 4.31
N CYS A 118 -7.20 3.42 4.64
CA CYS A 118 -6.65 2.15 4.18
C CYS A 118 -7.01 0.95 5.07
N ASP A 119 -7.71 1.14 6.18
CA ASP A 119 -8.24 0.01 6.94
C ASP A 119 -9.36 -0.67 6.14
N LYS A 120 -9.15 -1.96 5.81
CA LYS A 120 -10.07 -2.81 5.06
C LYS A 120 -11.46 -2.90 5.70
N LYS A 121 -11.59 -2.61 7.01
CA LYS A 121 -12.90 -2.47 7.66
C LYS A 121 -13.79 -1.46 6.95
N TYR A 122 -13.22 -0.36 6.46
CA TYR A 122 -13.96 0.72 5.82
C TYR A 122 -14.09 0.55 4.29
N ASP A 123 -13.80 -0.64 3.76
CA ASP A 123 -14.06 -0.96 2.35
C ASP A 123 -15.55 -0.69 2.02
N PRO A 124 -15.86 0.18 1.06
CA PRO A 124 -17.23 0.39 0.60
C PRO A 124 -17.93 -0.89 0.15
N ASN A 125 -17.20 -1.89 -0.36
CA ASN A 125 -17.78 -3.16 -0.77
C ASN A 125 -18.43 -3.93 0.39
N ASN A 126 -17.91 -3.76 1.62
CA ASN A 126 -18.52 -4.35 2.82
C ASN A 126 -19.97 -3.85 3.01
N LEU A 127 -20.20 -2.56 2.76
CA LEU A 127 -21.54 -1.97 2.82
C LEU A 127 -22.41 -2.44 1.65
N LEU A 128 -21.85 -2.55 0.44
CA LEU A 128 -22.58 -3.07 -0.73
C LEU A 128 -23.06 -4.51 -0.52
N ILE A 129 -22.23 -5.36 0.09
CA ILE A 129 -22.59 -6.74 0.45
C ILE A 129 -23.68 -6.73 1.53
N LYS A 130 -23.48 -5.95 2.59
CA LYS A 130 -24.42 -5.86 3.73
C LYS A 130 -25.80 -5.34 3.34
N LEU A 131 -25.87 -4.44 2.37
CA LEU A 131 -27.12 -3.86 1.85
C LEU A 131 -27.70 -4.65 0.67
N ASP A 132 -27.06 -5.75 0.27
CA ASP A 132 -27.43 -6.59 -0.87
C ASP A 132 -27.56 -5.80 -2.19
N CYS A 133 -26.62 -4.89 -2.46
CA CYS A 133 -26.59 -4.12 -3.70
C CYS A 133 -26.13 -4.97 -4.88
N SER A 134 -26.70 -4.75 -6.07
CA SER A 134 -26.34 -5.48 -7.30
C SER A 134 -24.89 -5.23 -7.78
N SER A 135 -24.31 -4.07 -7.43
CA SER A 135 -22.94 -3.71 -7.80
C SER A 135 -21.87 -4.28 -6.85
N LYS A 136 -22.24 -5.12 -5.87
CA LYS A 136 -21.29 -5.73 -4.94
C LYS A 136 -20.30 -6.61 -5.72
N LEU A 137 -19.03 -6.51 -5.36
CA LEU A 137 -18.01 -7.41 -5.91
C LEU A 137 -17.89 -8.65 -5.04
N SER A 138 -17.58 -9.77 -5.69
CA SER A 138 -17.18 -11.00 -5.00
C SER A 138 -15.88 -10.80 -4.22
N ASP A 139 -15.61 -11.69 -3.25
CA ASP A 139 -14.38 -11.64 -2.46
C ASP A 139 -13.11 -11.72 -3.33
N GLU A 140 -13.15 -12.47 -4.43
CA GLU A 140 -12.02 -12.57 -5.36
C GLU A 140 -11.77 -11.28 -6.12
N GLU A 141 -12.83 -10.60 -6.55
CA GLU A 141 -12.71 -9.32 -7.26
C GLU A 141 -12.28 -8.19 -6.33
N SER A 142 -12.79 -8.17 -5.09
CA SER A 142 -12.33 -7.22 -4.08
C SER A 142 -10.85 -7.43 -3.75
N LYS A 143 -10.37 -8.68 -3.63
CA LYS A 143 -8.94 -8.96 -3.43
C LYS A 143 -8.05 -8.34 -4.50
N LYS A 144 -8.46 -8.35 -5.77
CA LYS A 144 -7.70 -7.74 -6.88
C LYS A 144 -7.49 -6.24 -6.69
N VAL A 145 -8.41 -5.54 -6.03
CA VAL A 145 -8.27 -4.10 -5.72
C VAL A 145 -7.10 -3.87 -4.76
N TYR A 146 -6.98 -4.70 -3.72
CA TYR A 146 -5.90 -4.62 -2.73
C TYR A 146 -4.57 -5.10 -3.29
N ASP A 147 -4.58 -6.13 -4.14
CA ASP A 147 -3.40 -6.69 -4.77
C ASP A 147 -2.58 -5.66 -5.56
N VAL A 148 -3.23 -4.64 -6.13
CA VAL A 148 -2.57 -3.54 -6.85
C VAL A 148 -1.82 -2.59 -5.90
N ALA A 149 -2.24 -2.52 -4.64
CA ALA A 149 -1.64 -1.72 -3.58
C ALA A 149 -0.66 -2.53 -2.69
N THR A 150 -0.52 -3.84 -2.93
CA THR A 150 0.42 -4.71 -2.20
C THR A 150 1.80 -4.66 -2.84
N ILE A 151 2.77 -4.03 -2.18
CA ILE A 151 4.08 -3.72 -2.78
C ILE A 151 4.95 -4.97 -2.96
N ASP A 152 4.89 -5.91 -2.00
CA ASP A 152 5.72 -7.12 -1.98
C ASP A 152 5.09 -8.33 -2.70
N ARG A 153 3.96 -8.13 -3.39
CA ARG A 153 3.20 -9.22 -4.03
C ARG A 153 4.04 -10.01 -5.03
N LEU A 154 4.82 -9.32 -5.86
CA LEU A 154 5.69 -9.98 -6.85
C LEU A 154 6.81 -10.79 -6.19
N ALA A 155 7.44 -10.21 -5.16
CA ALA A 155 8.48 -10.89 -4.40
C ALA A 155 7.91 -12.18 -3.78
N LYS A 156 6.73 -12.09 -3.16
CA LYS A 156 6.07 -13.25 -2.59
C LYS A 156 5.72 -14.33 -3.62
N LEU A 157 5.12 -13.96 -4.76
CA LEU A 157 4.79 -14.92 -5.83
C LEU A 157 6.04 -15.65 -6.35
N MET A 158 7.17 -14.94 -6.44
CA MET A 158 8.45 -15.56 -6.81
C MET A 158 8.95 -16.52 -5.74
N THR A 159 8.86 -16.16 -4.46
CA THR A 159 9.23 -17.03 -3.33
C THR A 159 8.37 -18.30 -3.28
N GLU A 160 7.05 -18.18 -3.40
CA GLU A 160 6.14 -19.33 -3.38
C GLU A 160 6.43 -20.31 -4.53
N LYS A 161 6.65 -19.78 -5.74
CA LYS A 161 7.01 -20.59 -6.91
C LYS A 161 8.36 -21.28 -6.74
N SER A 162 9.34 -20.59 -6.16
CA SER A 162 10.65 -21.16 -5.84
C SER A 162 10.54 -22.32 -4.83
N GLU A 163 9.76 -22.14 -3.76
CA GLU A 163 9.53 -23.18 -2.75
C GLU A 163 8.81 -24.40 -3.34
N GLU A 164 7.81 -24.20 -4.21
CA GLU A 164 7.11 -25.27 -4.90
C GLU A 164 8.08 -26.09 -5.77
N GLN A 165 8.94 -25.41 -6.54
CA GLN A 165 9.97 -26.06 -7.36
C GLN A 165 10.98 -26.83 -6.51
N SER A 166 11.41 -26.26 -5.38
CA SER A 166 12.32 -26.91 -4.44
C SER A 166 11.72 -28.22 -3.89
N LYS A 167 10.45 -28.19 -3.45
CA LYS A 167 9.73 -29.37 -2.94
C LYS A 167 9.56 -30.45 -4.03
N LEU A 168 9.26 -30.05 -5.26
CA LEU A 168 9.15 -30.99 -6.39
C LEU A 168 10.49 -31.70 -6.64
N LEU A 169 11.60 -30.95 -6.66
CA LEU A 169 12.94 -31.50 -6.85
C LEU A 169 13.34 -32.45 -5.73
N SER A 170 13.07 -32.12 -4.45
CA SER A 170 13.38 -33.00 -3.33
C SER A 170 12.61 -34.32 -3.38
N ASN A 171 11.34 -34.28 -3.80
CA ASN A 171 10.50 -35.46 -3.95
C ASN A 171 10.99 -36.37 -5.09
N LEU A 172 11.46 -35.78 -6.20
CA LEU A 172 12.06 -36.55 -7.30
C LEU A 172 13.38 -37.21 -6.90
N MET A 173 14.24 -36.53 -6.13
CA MET A 173 15.50 -37.10 -5.65
C MET A 173 15.28 -38.26 -4.68
N THR A 174 14.29 -38.14 -3.77
CA THR A 174 13.92 -39.20 -2.83
C THR A 174 13.21 -40.38 -3.49
N ALA A 175 12.39 -40.14 -4.52
CA ALA A 175 11.81 -41.22 -5.32
C ALA A 175 12.90 -41.98 -6.11
N LYS A 176 13.86 -41.26 -6.70
CA LYS A 176 14.95 -41.88 -7.48
C LYS A 176 15.92 -42.68 -6.62
N SER A 177 16.24 -42.22 -5.40
CA SER A 177 17.10 -42.97 -4.48
C SER A 177 16.44 -44.27 -3.98
N LYS A 178 15.11 -44.27 -3.82
CA LYS A 178 14.33 -45.44 -3.40
C LYS A 178 14.25 -46.52 -4.50
N VAL A 179 14.07 -46.09 -5.76
CA VAL A 179 14.13 -46.98 -6.94
C VAL A 179 15.53 -47.60 -7.10
N GLN A 180 16.60 -46.85 -6.81
CA GLN A 180 17.97 -47.35 -6.91
C GLN A 180 18.31 -48.37 -5.80
N THR A 181 17.68 -48.28 -4.62
CA THR A 181 17.91 -49.20 -3.50
C THR A 181 17.14 -50.51 -3.66
N GLU A 182 15.91 -50.49 -4.19
CA GLU A 182 15.14 -51.71 -4.49
C GLU A 182 15.77 -52.58 -5.60
N SER A 183 16.57 -51.99 -6.50
CA SER A 183 17.28 -52.75 -7.56
C SER A 183 18.56 -53.48 -7.09
N LEU A 184 19.00 -53.29 -5.85
CA LEU A 184 20.26 -53.82 -5.32
C LEU A 184 20.09 -54.97 -4.31
N ASP A 185 18.85 -55.30 -3.91
CA ASP A 185 18.57 -56.38 -2.95
C ASP A 185 18.33 -57.76 -3.61
N GLU A 186 18.35 -57.87 -4.95
CA GLU A 186 18.10 -59.14 -5.66
C GLU A 186 19.38 -59.90 -6.08
N LEU A 187 20.58 -59.35 -5.89
CA LEU A 187 21.83 -60.08 -6.15
C LEU A 187 22.87 -59.79 -5.08
N VAL A 188 23.12 -60.77 -4.20
CA VAL A 188 24.46 -61.32 -3.88
C VAL A 188 24.33 -62.22 -2.64
N THR A 189 24.29 -63.52 -2.90
CA THR A 189 24.72 -64.56 -1.96
C THR A 189 26.23 -64.80 -2.10
N VAL A 190 26.90 -65.06 -0.98
CA VAL A 190 28.18 -65.81 -0.75
C VAL A 190 29.31 -65.02 -0.03
N LYS A 191 29.98 -65.80 0.84
CA LYS A 191 30.84 -65.57 2.03
C LYS A 191 32.29 -65.04 1.80
N PRO A 192 33.03 -64.68 2.88
CA PRO A 192 34.24 -63.83 2.88
C PRO A 192 35.58 -64.57 2.97
N GLN A 193 36.68 -63.99 2.43
CA GLN A 193 38.00 -63.87 3.08
C GLN A 193 39.04 -63.10 2.23
N GLU A 194 39.68 -62.12 2.90
CA GLU A 194 41.01 -61.50 2.72
C GLU A 194 41.52 -61.11 1.32
N GLN A 195 41.60 -59.79 1.05
CA GLN A 195 42.90 -59.11 1.15
C GLN A 195 42.71 -57.59 1.31
N SER A 196 43.25 -57.10 2.41
CA SER A 196 43.34 -55.71 2.83
C SER A 196 44.25 -54.90 1.90
N GLU A 197 43.66 -54.02 1.09
CA GLU A 197 44.18 -52.72 0.62
C GLU A 197 43.37 -52.34 -0.63
N LEU A 198 42.21 -51.70 -0.45
CA LEU A 198 41.68 -50.66 -1.36
C LEU A 198 40.25 -50.25 -1.03
N ILE A 199 39.53 -50.99 -0.18
CA ILE A 199 38.10 -50.73 0.07
C ILE A 199 37.91 -50.08 1.43
N PHE A 200 38.51 -48.91 1.64
CA PHE A 200 38.05 -48.02 2.73
C PHE A 200 38.19 -46.52 2.42
N LYS A 201 38.46 -46.13 1.18
CA LYS A 201 38.75 -44.71 0.89
C LYS A 201 37.65 -43.94 0.18
N ASP A 202 36.38 -44.33 0.30
CA ASP A 202 35.34 -43.55 -0.40
C ASP A 202 33.94 -43.53 0.22
N ARG A 203 33.81 -43.48 1.56
CA ARG A 203 32.47 -43.20 2.14
C ARG A 203 32.30 -42.10 3.14
N ASN A 204 33.34 -41.47 3.65
CA ASN A 204 33.18 -40.25 4.43
C ASN A 204 34.13 -39.19 3.88
N VAL A 205 33.72 -38.50 2.81
CA VAL A 205 34.28 -37.17 2.49
C VAL A 205 33.89 -36.28 3.67
N LEU A 206 34.77 -36.30 4.68
CA LEU A 206 34.89 -35.24 5.66
C LEU A 206 35.17 -33.98 4.84
N ILE A 207 34.14 -33.18 4.62
CA ILE A 207 34.27 -31.86 4.02
C ILE A 207 35.08 -31.04 5.02
N THR A 208 36.40 -31.13 4.95
CA THR A 208 37.29 -30.20 5.62
C THR A 208 37.16 -28.87 4.90
N SER A 209 36.95 -27.81 5.67
CA SER A 209 36.77 -26.44 5.20
C SER A 209 37.85 -25.97 4.21
N GLU A 210 39.03 -26.59 4.25
CA GLU A 210 40.18 -26.28 3.38
C GLU A 210 39.91 -26.58 1.88
N ASN A 211 39.21 -27.67 1.56
CA ASN A 211 38.91 -28.02 0.16
C ASN A 211 37.79 -27.15 -0.44
N LEU A 212 36.91 -26.62 0.41
CA LEU A 212 35.78 -25.79 -0.01
C LEU A 212 36.21 -24.33 -0.21
N ILE A 213 37.13 -23.83 0.64
CA ILE A 213 37.73 -22.50 0.49
C ILE A 213 38.62 -22.44 -0.77
N SER A 214 39.42 -23.48 -1.02
CA SER A 214 40.25 -23.56 -2.23
C SER A 214 39.40 -23.69 -3.51
N ALA A 215 38.30 -24.46 -3.48
CA ALA A 215 37.36 -24.51 -4.60
C ALA A 215 36.68 -23.16 -4.88
N LEU A 216 36.29 -22.42 -3.84
CA LEU A 216 35.67 -21.09 -3.96
C LEU A 216 36.66 -20.02 -4.45
N LEU A 217 37.89 -20.01 -3.95
CA LEU A 217 38.92 -19.04 -4.34
C LEU A 217 39.50 -19.29 -5.74
N ASN A 218 39.31 -20.49 -6.29
CA ASN A 218 39.69 -20.80 -7.67
C ASN A 218 38.60 -20.44 -8.70
N ASP A 219 37.41 -20.01 -8.24
CA ASP A 219 36.36 -19.53 -9.13
C ASP A 219 36.66 -18.07 -9.55
N PRO A 220 36.89 -17.82 -10.86
CA PRO A 220 37.17 -16.47 -11.35
C PRO A 220 36.05 -15.47 -11.04
N PHE A 221 34.80 -15.92 -10.92
CA PHE A 221 33.68 -15.07 -10.52
C PHE A 221 33.77 -14.67 -9.04
N TYR A 222 34.14 -15.60 -8.16
CA TYR A 222 34.22 -15.33 -6.73
C TYR A 222 35.40 -14.40 -6.41
N VAL A 223 36.54 -14.60 -7.07
CA VAL A 223 37.71 -13.69 -6.94
C VAL A 223 37.36 -12.28 -7.43
N ALA A 224 36.66 -12.16 -8.57
CA ALA A 224 36.21 -10.87 -9.08
C ALA A 224 35.22 -10.18 -8.12
N MET A 225 34.29 -10.95 -7.55
CA MET A 225 33.32 -10.44 -6.57
C MET A 225 33.98 -10.00 -5.27
N LEU A 226 34.91 -10.79 -4.72
CA LEU A 226 35.70 -10.42 -3.54
C LEU A 226 36.45 -9.11 -3.75
N GLY A 227 37.06 -8.91 -4.92
CA GLY A 227 37.73 -7.66 -5.27
C GLY A 227 36.77 -6.46 -5.32
N PHE A 228 35.62 -6.63 -5.99
CA PHE A 228 34.62 -5.57 -6.11
C PHE A 228 33.98 -5.20 -4.76
N PHE A 229 33.56 -6.19 -3.97
CA PHE A 229 32.98 -5.96 -2.65
C PHE A 229 34.00 -5.42 -1.65
N GLY A 230 35.27 -5.83 -1.74
CA GLY A 230 36.35 -5.26 -0.94
C GLY A 230 36.54 -3.76 -1.20
N LEU A 231 36.58 -3.35 -2.48
CA LEU A 231 36.68 -1.94 -2.85
C LEU A 231 35.45 -1.13 -2.42
N LEU A 232 34.23 -1.66 -2.65
CA LEU A 232 33.00 -1.00 -2.22
C LEU A 232 32.92 -0.85 -0.70
N GLY A 233 33.39 -1.84 0.07
CA GLY A 233 33.47 -1.76 1.52
C GLY A 233 34.38 -0.62 2.00
N VAL A 234 35.53 -0.43 1.35
CA VAL A 234 36.43 0.70 1.64
C VAL A 234 35.77 2.05 1.33
N PHE A 235 35.10 2.18 0.17
CA PHE A 235 34.36 3.41 -0.14
C PHE A 235 33.20 3.66 0.83
N PHE A 236 32.47 2.62 1.24
CA PHE A 236 31.34 2.74 2.15
C PHE A 236 31.77 3.11 3.57
N THR A 237 32.87 2.53 4.07
CA THR A 237 33.46 2.91 5.35
C THR A 237 33.95 4.35 5.33
N LEU A 238 34.66 4.78 4.27
CA LEU A 238 35.04 6.19 4.09
C LEU A 238 33.84 7.12 4.00
N PHE A 239 32.76 6.73 3.30
CA PHE A 239 31.53 7.51 3.23
C PHE A 239 30.86 7.65 4.60
N CYS A 240 30.85 6.57 5.39
CA CYS A 240 30.37 6.62 6.77
C CYS A 240 31.25 7.56 7.59
N PHE A 241 32.57 7.43 7.57
CA PHE A 241 33.45 8.35 8.30
C PHE A 241 33.29 9.79 7.81
N TYR A 242 33.15 10.04 6.51
CA TYR A 242 32.87 11.37 5.96
C TYR A 242 31.54 11.93 6.47
N LYS A 243 30.48 11.13 6.48
CA LYS A 243 29.14 11.51 6.96
C LYS A 243 29.04 11.64 8.47
N PHE A 244 29.85 10.88 9.23
CA PHE A 244 29.84 10.84 10.69
C PHE A 244 30.98 11.63 11.34
N THR A 245 31.95 12.15 10.57
CA THR A 245 32.94 13.14 11.06
C THR A 245 32.22 14.47 11.21
N PRO A 246 31.99 14.97 12.44
CA PRO A 246 31.09 16.07 12.68
C PRO A 246 31.83 17.40 12.52
N LEU A 247 31.82 17.99 11.33
CA LEU A 247 31.98 19.44 11.20
C LEU A 247 30.59 20.08 11.14
N GLY A 248 30.07 20.49 12.31
CA GLY A 248 29.10 21.60 12.40
C GLY A 248 27.62 21.28 12.69
N SER A 249 27.29 21.27 13.98
CA SER A 249 26.04 21.71 14.65
C SER A 249 24.67 21.03 14.41
N ASN A 250 24.28 20.24 15.42
CA ASN A 250 23.00 20.19 16.16
C ASN A 250 21.65 20.12 15.40
N PHE A 251 21.06 18.92 15.37
CA PHE A 251 19.60 18.75 15.28
C PHE A 251 19.06 17.81 16.36
N ARG A 252 18.34 18.42 17.31
CA ARG A 252 17.57 17.74 18.35
C ARG A 252 16.18 17.43 17.80
N LYS A 253 15.89 16.14 17.59
CA LYS A 253 14.55 15.62 17.28
C LYS A 253 13.54 15.97 18.38
N LYS A 254 12.30 16.28 18.01
CA LYS A 254 11.12 15.80 18.74
C LYS A 254 9.92 15.66 17.79
N SER A 255 9.56 14.42 17.49
CA SER A 255 8.23 14.07 16.98
C SER A 255 7.27 14.07 18.17
N SER A 256 6.14 14.77 18.05
CA SER A 256 5.02 14.65 18.99
C SER A 256 3.77 14.38 18.16
N GLY A 257 3.16 13.23 18.43
CA GLY A 257 1.81 12.91 18.00
C GLY A 257 0.75 13.64 18.82
N ASN A 258 -0.47 13.43 18.35
CA ASN A 258 -1.78 13.78 18.89
C ASN A 258 -2.28 15.21 18.67
N GLU A 259 -3.35 15.31 17.86
CA GLU A 259 -4.57 15.98 18.32
C GLU A 259 -5.80 15.44 17.53
N ILE A 260 -6.67 14.68 18.20
CA ILE A 260 -8.01 14.27 17.72
C ILE A 260 -9.03 14.88 18.68
N ILE A 261 -9.62 16.04 18.37
CA ILE A 261 -10.91 16.58 18.87
C ILE A 261 -11.30 17.71 17.88
N LYS A 262 -12.44 17.82 17.18
CA LYS A 262 -13.88 17.82 17.52
C LYS A 262 -14.64 17.92 16.18
N ASN A 263 -15.78 17.25 15.96
CA ASN A 263 -16.75 17.67 14.92
C ASN A 263 -18.12 16.94 15.03
N ASN A 264 -18.97 17.33 15.99
CA ASN A 264 -20.37 16.84 16.08
C ASN A 264 -21.42 17.79 15.46
N TYR A 265 -21.06 19.02 15.08
CA TYR A 265 -22.03 19.96 14.47
C TYR A 265 -22.21 19.79 12.95
N ASN A 266 -21.22 19.23 12.25
CA ASN A 266 -21.25 19.09 10.78
C ASN A 266 -21.99 17.84 10.27
N GLN A 267 -22.29 16.87 11.15
CA GLN A 267 -22.87 15.58 10.76
C GLN A 267 -24.35 15.69 10.34
N LYS A 268 -25.12 16.58 10.99
CA LYS A 268 -26.56 16.76 10.73
C LYS A 268 -26.84 17.45 9.39
N GLY A 269 -26.00 18.42 9.00
CA GLY A 269 -26.08 19.08 7.69
C GLY A 269 -25.69 18.17 6.53
N ARG A 270 -24.67 17.31 6.71
CA ARG A 270 -24.18 16.38 5.68
C ARG A 270 -25.17 15.26 5.36
N LYS A 271 -25.87 14.73 6.37
CA LYS A 271 -26.97 13.76 6.18
C LYS A 271 -28.08 14.33 5.29
N LYS A 272 -28.35 15.64 5.38
CA LYS A 272 -29.34 16.33 4.54
C LYS A 272 -28.87 16.50 3.09
N ILE A 273 -27.60 16.85 2.87
CA ILE A 273 -27.00 16.97 1.52
C ILE A 273 -26.96 15.62 0.79
N LEU A 274 -26.65 14.53 1.51
CA LEU A 274 -26.66 13.18 0.94
C LEU A 274 -28.05 12.78 0.42
N TYR A 275 -29.09 13.17 1.15
CA TYR A 275 -30.48 12.95 0.79
C TYR A 275 -30.90 13.84 -0.39
N GLU A 276 -30.60 15.15 -0.36
CA GLU A 276 -30.94 16.10 -1.44
C GLU A 276 -30.23 15.80 -2.76
N ASN A 277 -28.94 15.44 -2.75
CA ASN A 277 -28.21 15.08 -3.97
C ASN A 277 -28.74 13.80 -4.61
N SER A 278 -29.29 12.89 -3.80
CA SER A 278 -29.90 11.65 -4.26
C SER A 278 -31.29 11.83 -4.87
N GLU A 279 -31.93 12.99 -4.62
CA GLU A 279 -33.26 13.33 -5.12
C GLU A 279 -33.22 14.26 -6.35
N SER A 280 -32.02 14.63 -6.83
CA SER A 280 -31.90 15.54 -7.98
C SER A 280 -32.24 14.83 -9.30
N LYS A 281 -33.49 15.01 -9.74
CA LYS A 281 -33.83 14.94 -11.16
C LYS A 281 -33.05 16.03 -11.91
N ASN A 282 -32.55 15.67 -13.08
CA ASN A 282 -31.96 16.58 -14.07
C ASN A 282 -32.93 17.73 -14.37
N THR A 283 -32.83 18.84 -13.65
CA THR A 283 -33.50 20.09 -13.99
C THR A 283 -32.46 21.09 -14.42
N ASN A 284 -32.52 21.45 -15.70
CA ASN A 284 -31.80 22.58 -16.30
C ASN A 284 -31.94 23.82 -15.40
N LEU A 285 -30.90 24.14 -14.63
CA LEU A 285 -30.88 25.28 -13.74
C LEU A 285 -30.46 26.54 -14.52
N LYS A 286 -31.35 27.05 -15.38
CA LYS A 286 -31.21 28.40 -15.93
C LYS A 286 -31.71 29.43 -14.92
N ASN A 287 -30.76 30.23 -14.43
CA ASN A 287 -30.92 31.55 -13.80
C ASN A 287 -31.94 31.68 -12.65
N ARG A 288 -31.46 31.53 -11.41
CA ARG A 288 -32.01 32.27 -10.26
C ARG A 288 -30.89 32.88 -9.40
N PRO A 289 -30.94 34.19 -9.08
CA PRO A 289 -29.93 34.84 -8.25
C PRO A 289 -30.20 34.57 -6.76
N TYR A 290 -29.20 34.08 -6.06
CA TYR A 290 -29.21 33.92 -4.59
C TYR A 290 -28.68 35.20 -3.93
N LYS A 291 -29.45 35.74 -2.98
CA LYS A 291 -29.03 36.85 -2.12
C LYS A 291 -28.31 36.28 -0.89
N LEU A 292 -27.02 36.60 -0.75
CA LEU A 292 -26.26 36.38 0.48
C LEU A 292 -26.31 37.68 1.27
N ALA A 293 -26.87 37.65 2.49
CA ALA A 293 -26.75 38.74 3.44
C ALA A 293 -25.45 38.55 4.24
N TYR A 294 -24.55 39.52 4.18
CA TYR A 294 -23.44 39.63 5.12
C TYR A 294 -23.90 40.49 6.30
N GLN A 295 -23.79 39.96 7.51
CA GLN A 295 -23.74 40.77 8.73
C GLN A 295 -22.29 40.87 9.15
N SER A 296 -21.73 42.08 9.06
CA SER A 296 -20.48 42.45 9.71
C SER A 296 -20.80 42.88 11.15
N SER A 297 -20.09 42.31 12.12
CA SER A 297 -19.90 42.89 13.45
C SER A 297 -18.51 43.49 13.49
#